data_AF-A0A943MUZ2-F1
#
_entry.id   AF-A0A943MUZ2-F1
#
_cell.length_a   1.000
_cell.length_b   1.000
_cell.length_c   1.000
_cell.angle_alpha   90.00
_cell.angle_beta   90.00
_cell.angle_gamma   90.00
#
_symmetry.space_group_name_H-M   'P 1'
#
loop_
_entity.id
_entity.type
_entity.pdbx_description
1 polymer ?
#
loop_
_entity_poly.entity_id
_entity_poly.type
_entity_poly.pdbx_seq_one_letter_code
_entity_poly.pdbx_strand_id
1 'polypeptide(L)'
;MRNVPEMFGSMVFSETVMKERLPKETYKALKRTREKGEPLDPQVANIVANAMKEWAVEKGVTHFTHWFQPMTGITAEKHDSFIYPVEDGKVIMEFSGKELIKGEPDASSFPSGGLRATFEARGYTAWDPTSDAFIKDGTLCIPTAFCSYGGEALDKKTPLLRSMNALNKQVLRILRLFGTPANRVNTTVGPEQEYFLIDEAMYKKRKDLVYTGRTLFGAKPPKGQELEDHYFGVIKPRVSAYMKDLDEELWKLGILAKTKH
;
A
#
# COMPACT_ATOMS: atom_id res chain seq x y z
N MET A 1 18.41 -7.64 22.29
CA MET A 1 18.09 -8.09 20.91
C MET A 1 16.67 -7.67 20.61
N ARG A 2 16.38 -7.18 19.40
CA ARG A 2 15.00 -6.89 18.98
C ARG A 2 14.34 -8.21 18.62
N ASN A 3 13.13 -8.46 19.13
CA ASN A 3 12.38 -9.67 18.82
C ASN A 3 11.74 -9.51 17.44
N VAL A 4 12.44 -9.97 16.40
CA VAL A 4 11.99 -9.84 15.00
C VAL A 4 10.60 -10.47 14.78
N PRO A 5 10.30 -11.68 15.31
CA PRO A 5 8.94 -12.22 15.28
C PRO A 5 7.84 -11.30 15.84
N GLU A 6 8.10 -10.58 16.93
CA GLU A 6 7.12 -9.62 17.49
C GLU A 6 7.02 -8.33 16.66
N MET A 7 8.12 -7.91 16.03
CA MET A 7 8.16 -6.71 15.20
C MET A 7 7.49 -6.91 13.84
N PHE A 8 7.55 -8.12 13.30
CA PHE A 8 7.05 -8.42 11.96
C PHE A 8 5.54 -8.18 11.85
N GLY A 9 5.13 -7.29 10.95
CA GLY A 9 3.73 -6.90 10.76
C GLY A 9 3.13 -6.12 11.93
N SER A 10 3.94 -5.64 12.88
CA SER A 10 3.47 -4.89 14.06
C SER A 10 2.77 -3.56 13.73
N MET A 11 2.98 -3.03 12.52
CA MET A 11 2.30 -1.84 11.99
C MET A 11 1.26 -2.19 10.93
N VAL A 12 0.77 -3.43 10.88
CA VAL A 12 -0.25 -3.90 9.93
C VAL A 12 -1.47 -4.38 10.69
N PHE A 13 -2.66 -3.95 10.25
CA PHE A 13 -3.96 -4.47 10.72
C PHE A 13 -4.22 -5.85 10.09
N SER A 14 -3.36 -6.81 10.45
CA SER A 14 -3.27 -8.15 9.86
C SER A 14 -4.43 -9.07 10.28
N GLU A 15 -4.51 -10.28 9.69
CA GLU A 15 -5.48 -11.31 10.10
C GLU A 15 -5.46 -11.62 11.58
N THR A 16 -4.28 -11.65 12.21
CA THR A 16 -4.15 -11.89 13.64
C THR A 16 -4.81 -10.78 14.44
N VAL A 17 -4.50 -9.52 14.11
CA VAL A 17 -5.10 -8.34 14.76
C VAL A 17 -6.60 -8.29 14.52
N MET A 18 -7.05 -8.53 13.30
CA MET A 18 -8.46 -8.59 12.93
C MET A 18 -9.20 -9.66 13.73
N LYS A 19 -8.62 -10.85 13.90
CA LYS A 19 -9.23 -11.95 14.65
C LYS A 19 -9.33 -11.68 16.15
N GLU A 20 -8.37 -10.94 16.70
CA GLU A 20 -8.36 -10.53 18.11
C GLU A 20 -9.37 -9.42 18.42
N ARG A 21 -9.52 -8.45 17.49
CA ARG A 21 -10.32 -7.24 17.71
C ARG A 21 -11.75 -7.31 17.20
N LEU A 22 -12.01 -8.07 16.13
CA LEU A 22 -13.33 -8.13 15.53
C LEU A 22 -14.20 -9.20 16.19
N PRO A 23 -15.51 -8.96 16.34
CA PRO A 23 -16.45 -10.00 16.67
C PRO A 23 -16.33 -11.18 15.70
N LYS A 24 -16.51 -12.41 16.21
CA LYS A 24 -16.32 -13.66 15.45
C LYS A 24 -17.07 -13.68 14.11
N GLU A 25 -18.31 -13.21 14.09
CA GLU A 25 -19.13 -13.18 12.87
C GLU A 25 -18.68 -12.08 11.89
N THR A 26 -18.27 -10.91 12.39
CA THR A 26 -17.67 -9.85 11.58
C THR A 26 -16.38 -10.32 10.90
N TYR A 27 -15.48 -10.97 11.66
CA TYR A 27 -14.24 -11.54 11.12
C TYR A 27 -14.52 -12.58 10.03
N LYS A 28 -15.47 -13.50 10.26
CA LYS A 28 -15.87 -14.50 9.26
C LYS A 28 -16.46 -13.84 8.02
N ALA A 29 -17.27 -12.80 8.17
CA ALA A 29 -17.84 -12.07 7.03
C ALA A 29 -16.76 -11.38 6.21
N LEU A 30 -15.86 -10.64 6.86
CA LEU A 30 -14.72 -10.01 6.19
C LEU A 30 -13.82 -11.03 5.50
N LYS A 31 -13.59 -12.19 6.12
CA LYS A 31 -12.83 -13.29 5.52
C LYS A 31 -13.49 -13.82 4.24
N ARG A 32 -14.82 -13.94 4.20
CA ARG A 32 -15.53 -14.30 2.96
C ARG A 32 -15.37 -13.24 1.88
N THR A 33 -15.44 -11.95 2.22
CA THR A 33 -15.13 -10.87 1.27
C THR A 33 -13.74 -11.02 0.66
N ARG A 34 -12.71 -11.28 1.48
CA ARG A 34 -11.31 -11.45 1.03
C ARG A 34 -11.09 -12.71 0.18
N GLU A 35 -11.63 -13.84 0.60
CA GLU A 35 -11.38 -15.14 -0.02
C GLU A 35 -12.31 -15.46 -1.20
N LYS A 36 -13.56 -14.99 -1.15
CA LYS A 36 -14.60 -15.31 -2.13
C LYS A 36 -15.02 -14.12 -3.00
N GLY A 37 -14.58 -12.90 -2.68
CA GLY A 37 -14.97 -11.70 -3.41
C GLY A 37 -16.43 -11.30 -3.17
N GLU A 38 -17.02 -11.72 -2.05
CA GLU A 38 -18.36 -11.27 -1.63
C GLU A 38 -18.33 -9.76 -1.33
N PRO A 39 -19.36 -8.97 -1.69
CA PRO A 39 -19.42 -7.55 -1.33
C PRO A 39 -19.27 -7.32 0.18
N LEU A 40 -18.58 -6.25 0.55
CA LEU A 40 -18.43 -5.87 1.95
C LEU A 40 -19.75 -5.31 2.49
N ASP A 41 -20.32 -5.98 3.49
CA ASP A 41 -21.55 -5.53 4.15
C ASP A 41 -21.31 -4.19 4.90
N PRO A 42 -22.18 -3.17 4.75
CA PRO A 42 -22.05 -1.89 5.45
C PRO A 42 -21.96 -1.97 6.98
N GLN A 43 -22.66 -2.91 7.62
CA GLN A 43 -22.58 -3.13 9.06
C GLN A 43 -21.22 -3.71 9.43
N VAL A 44 -20.72 -4.68 8.65
CA VAL A 44 -19.36 -5.24 8.83
C VAL A 44 -18.32 -4.14 8.64
N ALA A 45 -18.46 -3.30 7.62
CA ALA A 45 -17.55 -2.18 7.35
C ALA A 45 -17.49 -1.20 8.53
N ASN A 46 -18.63 -0.84 9.14
CA ASN A 46 -18.65 0.06 10.29
C ASN A 46 -17.93 -0.52 11.51
N ILE A 47 -18.10 -1.82 11.78
CA ILE A 47 -17.41 -2.50 12.88
C ILE A 47 -15.90 -2.55 12.61
N VAL A 48 -15.51 -2.88 11.38
CA VAL A 48 -14.11 -2.93 10.95
C VAL A 48 -13.45 -1.56 11.02
N ALA A 49 -14.13 -0.50 10.57
CA ALA A 49 -13.64 0.86 10.64
C ALA A 49 -13.37 1.28 12.09
N ASN A 50 -14.32 1.07 13.00
CA ASN A 50 -14.10 1.40 14.41
C ASN A 50 -12.92 0.62 15.02
N ALA A 51 -12.82 -0.69 14.77
CA ALA A 51 -11.71 -1.49 15.27
C ALA A 51 -10.35 -1.07 14.69
N MET A 52 -10.32 -0.69 13.41
CA MET A 52 -9.12 -0.20 12.72
C MET A 52 -8.67 1.16 13.28
N LYS A 53 -9.63 2.06 13.56
CA LYS A 53 -9.39 3.35 14.21
C LYS A 53 -8.85 3.17 15.62
N GLU A 54 -9.50 2.35 16.45
CA GLU A 54 -9.05 2.09 17.83
C GLU A 54 -7.62 1.53 17.84
N TRP A 55 -7.35 0.53 16.99
CA TRP A 55 -6.00 -0.02 16.81
C TRP A 55 -4.96 1.04 16.40
N ALA A 56 -5.33 1.95 15.49
CA ALA A 56 -4.44 3.01 15.03
C ALA A 56 -4.20 4.06 16.13
N VAL A 57 -5.25 4.48 16.83
CA VAL A 57 -5.18 5.47 17.92
C VAL A 57 -4.35 4.95 19.09
N GLU A 58 -4.45 3.66 19.43
CA GLU A 58 -3.58 3.03 20.45
C GLU A 58 -2.10 3.10 20.09
N LYS A 59 -1.77 3.24 18.80
CA LYS A 59 -0.41 3.42 18.28
C LYS A 59 -0.03 4.89 18.10
N GLY A 60 -0.86 5.83 18.58
CA GLY A 60 -0.62 7.27 18.49
C GLY A 60 -0.94 7.89 17.13
N VAL A 61 -1.65 7.17 16.26
CA VAL A 61 -2.04 7.68 14.93
C VAL A 61 -3.21 8.65 15.08
N THR A 62 -3.11 9.77 14.36
CA THR A 62 -4.12 10.85 14.38
C THR A 62 -4.84 11.04 13.05
N HIS A 63 -4.25 10.55 11.96
CA HIS A 63 -4.75 10.71 10.59
C HIS A 63 -4.91 9.35 9.91
N PHE A 64 -5.74 9.33 8.87
CA PHE A 64 -5.83 8.25 7.92
C PHE A 64 -5.70 8.78 6.49
N THR A 65 -5.36 7.90 5.55
CA THR A 65 -5.35 8.19 4.12
C THR A 65 -5.83 6.98 3.35
N HIS A 66 -6.62 7.20 2.32
CA HIS A 66 -6.78 6.23 1.25
C HIS A 66 -5.49 6.18 0.45
N TRP A 67 -4.80 5.05 0.53
CA TRP A 67 -3.47 4.85 -0.05
C TRP A 67 -3.62 4.14 -1.40
N PHE A 68 -3.25 4.83 -2.49
CA PHE A 68 -3.36 4.26 -3.84
C PHE A 68 -2.26 4.76 -4.77
N GLN A 69 -2.06 4.02 -5.86
CA GLN A 69 -1.10 4.37 -6.91
C GLN A 69 -1.83 4.84 -8.17
N PRO A 70 -1.94 6.16 -8.42
CA PRO A 70 -2.50 6.69 -9.65
C PRO A 70 -1.66 6.34 -10.88
N MET A 71 -2.21 6.60 -12.07
CA MET A 71 -1.56 6.36 -13.36
C MET A 71 -0.24 7.14 -13.56
N THR A 72 -0.01 8.20 -12.79
CA THR A 72 1.25 8.97 -12.80
C THR A 72 2.44 8.26 -12.16
N GLY A 73 2.22 7.13 -11.50
CA GLY A 73 3.29 6.24 -11.01
C GLY A 73 3.92 6.63 -9.67
N ILE A 74 3.45 7.70 -9.03
CA ILE A 74 3.80 8.06 -7.65
C ILE A 74 2.57 7.81 -6.78
N THR A 75 2.75 7.27 -5.58
CA THR A 75 1.66 7.09 -4.60
C THR A 75 0.98 8.43 -4.31
N ALA A 76 -0.35 8.41 -4.29
CA ALA A 76 -1.17 9.53 -3.85
C ALA A 76 -1.68 9.26 -2.43
N GLU A 77 -1.56 10.27 -1.58
CA GLU A 77 -2.04 10.25 -0.20
C GLU A 77 -2.73 11.58 0.09
N LYS A 78 -3.90 11.52 0.72
CA LYS A 78 -4.61 12.67 1.30
C LYS A 78 -4.87 12.34 2.75
N HIS A 79 -4.25 13.09 3.65
CA HIS A 79 -4.29 12.80 5.08
C HIS A 79 -5.48 13.53 5.70
N ASP A 80 -6.47 12.76 6.14
CA ASP A 80 -7.64 13.24 6.85
C ASP A 80 -7.51 12.88 8.34
N SER A 81 -7.83 13.82 9.23
CA SER A 81 -7.79 13.56 10.67
C SER A 81 -8.98 12.70 11.11
N PHE A 82 -8.81 11.86 12.11
CA PHE A 82 -9.96 11.20 12.77
C PHE A 82 -10.85 12.16 13.57
N ILE A 83 -10.40 13.39 13.80
CA ILE A 83 -11.10 14.37 14.62
C ILE A 83 -12.39 14.81 13.93
N TYR A 84 -13.51 14.72 14.65
CA TYR A 84 -14.78 15.29 14.27
C TYR A 84 -15.27 16.26 15.36
N PRO A 85 -15.58 17.53 15.03
CA PRO A 85 -16.08 18.49 16.00
C PRO A 85 -17.50 18.14 16.43
N VAL A 86 -17.77 18.23 17.73
CA VAL A 86 -19.12 18.11 18.29
C VAL A 86 -19.51 19.42 18.97
N GLU A 87 -20.76 19.50 19.44
CA GLU A 87 -21.26 20.66 20.19
C GLU A 87 -20.36 20.98 21.40
N ASP A 88 -20.40 22.23 21.87
CA ASP A 88 -19.63 22.75 23.00
C ASP A 88 -18.10 22.76 22.85
N GLY A 89 -17.59 22.82 21.61
CA GLY A 89 -16.15 22.94 21.35
C GLY A 89 -15.34 21.69 21.71
N LYS A 90 -16.00 20.55 21.89
CA LYS A 90 -15.37 19.24 22.09
C LYS A 90 -15.12 18.58 20.75
N VAL A 91 -14.25 17.57 20.74
CA VAL A 91 -13.98 16.74 19.58
C VAL A 91 -14.09 15.27 19.95
N ILE A 92 -14.51 14.46 18.99
CA ILE A 92 -14.48 13.00 19.07
C ILE A 92 -13.59 12.44 17.95
N MET A 93 -13.15 11.19 18.10
CA MET A 93 -12.43 10.48 17.05
C MET A 93 -13.40 9.56 16.31
N GLU A 94 -13.69 9.89 15.05
CA GLU A 94 -14.61 9.15 14.19
C GLU A 94 -13.89 8.58 12.96
N PHE A 95 -14.25 7.35 12.62
CA PHE A 95 -13.88 6.71 11.37
C PHE A 95 -14.97 5.70 11.02
N SER A 96 -15.67 5.93 9.90
CA SER A 96 -16.88 5.19 9.55
C SER A 96 -16.63 4.18 8.44
N GLY A 97 -17.49 3.17 8.34
CA GLY A 97 -17.43 2.18 7.25
C GLY A 97 -17.69 2.79 5.87
N LYS A 98 -18.24 4.01 5.78
CA LYS A 98 -18.36 4.74 4.50
C LYS A 98 -16.98 4.99 3.90
N GLU A 99 -15.99 5.34 4.73
CA GLU A 99 -14.61 5.54 4.31
C GLU A 99 -13.96 4.26 3.79
N LEU A 100 -14.47 3.08 4.15
CA LEU A 100 -13.97 1.80 3.63
C LEU A 100 -14.66 1.40 2.33
N ILE A 101 -15.97 1.59 2.22
CA ILE A 101 -16.75 1.12 1.06
C ILE A 101 -16.63 2.08 -0.12
N LYS A 102 -16.83 3.37 0.12
CA LYS A 102 -16.84 4.41 -0.90
C LYS A 102 -16.45 5.74 -0.27
N GLY A 103 -15.15 6.02 -0.28
CA GLY A 103 -14.64 7.35 0.01
C GLY A 103 -14.86 8.29 -1.18
N GLU A 104 -15.17 9.54 -0.88
CA GLU A 104 -15.23 10.63 -1.87
C GLU A 104 -14.07 11.59 -1.57
N PRO A 105 -12.82 11.25 -1.93
CA PRO A 105 -11.75 12.21 -1.77
C PRO A 105 -12.00 13.40 -2.70
N ASP A 106 -11.59 14.60 -2.26
CA ASP A 106 -11.50 15.74 -3.17
C ASP A 106 -10.44 15.44 -4.23
N ALA A 107 -10.91 14.87 -5.33
CA ALA A 107 -10.09 14.35 -6.40
C ALA A 107 -9.73 15.40 -7.45
N SER A 108 -10.17 16.65 -7.26
CA SER A 108 -9.80 17.80 -8.10
C SER A 108 -8.29 18.03 -8.15
N SER A 109 -7.59 17.68 -7.07
CA SER A 109 -6.15 17.86 -6.93
C SER A 109 -5.33 16.68 -7.47
N PHE A 110 -5.96 15.55 -7.82
CA PHE A 110 -5.23 14.40 -8.33
C PHE A 110 -4.90 14.55 -9.82
N PRO A 111 -3.64 14.27 -10.23
CA PRO A 111 -3.26 14.35 -11.63
C PRO A 111 -4.13 13.44 -12.50
N SER A 112 -4.86 14.02 -13.46
CA SER A 112 -5.81 13.29 -14.31
C SER A 112 -5.18 12.72 -15.59
N GLY A 113 -3.88 12.91 -15.82
CA GLY A 113 -3.23 12.54 -17.07
C GLY A 113 -3.78 13.28 -18.31
N GLY A 114 -4.41 14.44 -18.11
CA GLY A 114 -5.04 15.23 -19.18
C GLY A 114 -6.40 14.70 -19.65
N LEU A 115 -6.96 13.69 -18.97
CA LEU A 115 -8.20 13.03 -19.37
C LEU A 115 -9.48 13.77 -18.94
N ARG A 116 -9.41 14.90 -18.20
CA ARG A 116 -10.60 15.52 -17.57
C ARG A 116 -10.57 17.03 -17.41
N ALA A 117 -11.76 17.64 -17.46
CA ALA A 117 -12.05 18.97 -16.94
C ALA A 117 -12.26 18.93 -15.41
N THR A 118 -11.94 20.03 -14.71
CA THR A 118 -11.96 20.11 -13.24
C THR A 118 -13.32 19.80 -12.59
N PHE A 119 -14.44 20.05 -13.27
CA PHE A 119 -15.78 19.74 -12.74
C PHE A 119 -16.13 18.23 -12.80
N GLU A 120 -15.43 17.45 -13.64
CA GLU A 120 -15.56 15.98 -13.73
C GLU A 120 -14.52 15.25 -12.89
N ALA A 121 -13.73 15.99 -12.11
CA ALA A 121 -12.63 15.44 -11.32
C ALA A 121 -13.08 14.68 -10.07
N ARG A 122 -14.38 14.41 -9.89
CA ARG A 122 -14.87 13.51 -8.84
C ARG A 122 -14.31 12.11 -9.07
N GLY A 123 -13.66 11.59 -8.04
CA GLY A 123 -13.15 10.23 -8.00
C GLY A 123 -13.65 9.53 -6.74
N TYR A 124 -13.67 8.21 -6.78
CA TYR A 124 -14.14 7.37 -5.70
C TYR A 124 -13.03 6.42 -5.28
N THR A 125 -12.82 6.33 -3.97
CA THR A 125 -11.92 5.34 -3.36
C THR A 125 -12.73 4.21 -2.78
N ALA A 126 -12.28 2.97 -2.99
CA ALA A 126 -12.84 1.79 -2.36
C ALA A 126 -11.70 0.98 -1.75
N TRP A 127 -11.78 0.66 -0.47
CA TRP A 127 -10.80 -0.22 0.17
C TRP A 127 -10.82 -1.58 -0.54
N ASP A 128 -9.63 -2.13 -0.80
CA ASP A 128 -9.47 -3.53 -1.19
C ASP A 128 -9.13 -4.35 0.05
N PRO A 129 -10.08 -5.13 0.60
CA PRO A 129 -9.85 -5.91 1.81
C PRO A 129 -8.78 -6.98 1.65
N THR A 130 -8.37 -7.33 0.42
CA THR A 130 -7.26 -8.28 0.19
C THR A 130 -5.89 -7.67 0.50
N SER A 131 -5.81 -6.35 0.66
CA SER A 131 -4.62 -5.62 1.09
C SER A 131 -4.87 -5.02 2.47
N ASP A 132 -4.10 -5.46 3.47
CA ASP A 132 -4.29 -5.06 4.85
C ASP A 132 -3.93 -3.57 5.04
N ALA A 133 -4.71 -2.88 5.87
CA ALA A 133 -4.38 -1.52 6.29
C ALA A 133 -3.11 -1.52 7.16
N PHE A 134 -2.33 -0.45 7.08
CA PHE A 134 -1.05 -0.36 7.78
C PHE A 134 -0.80 1.05 8.28
N ILE A 135 0.13 1.21 9.21
CA ILE A 135 0.52 2.51 9.75
C ILE A 135 1.90 2.86 9.20
N LYS A 136 2.00 4.06 8.63
CA LYS A 136 3.25 4.60 8.13
C LYS A 136 3.29 6.09 8.47
N ASP A 137 4.43 6.57 8.97
CA ASP A 137 4.67 8.00 9.25
C ASP A 137 3.56 8.66 10.09
N GLY A 138 3.03 7.94 11.09
CA GLY A 138 1.98 8.44 11.99
C GLY A 138 0.57 8.52 11.37
N THR A 139 0.34 7.85 10.23
CA THR A 139 -0.92 7.84 9.48
C THR A 139 -1.39 6.41 9.20
N LEU A 140 -2.69 6.16 9.34
CA LEU A 140 -3.35 4.91 8.93
C LEU A 140 -3.56 4.91 7.42
N CYS A 141 -2.82 4.07 6.71
CA CYS A 141 -2.92 3.89 5.27
C CYS A 141 -3.90 2.75 4.94
N ILE A 142 -4.94 3.07 4.16
CA ILE A 142 -5.98 2.13 3.74
C ILE A 142 -5.77 1.84 2.25
N PRO A 143 -5.32 0.63 1.84
CA PRO A 143 -5.05 0.34 0.44
C PRO A 143 -6.31 0.36 -0.42
N THR A 144 -6.43 1.34 -1.32
CA THR A 144 -7.68 1.55 -2.07
C THR A 144 -7.51 1.42 -3.56
N ALA A 145 -8.58 1.00 -4.22
CA ALA A 145 -8.79 1.24 -5.63
C ALA A 145 -9.33 2.66 -5.85
N PHE A 146 -8.93 3.31 -6.93
CA PHE A 146 -9.38 4.65 -7.31
C PHE A 146 -9.99 4.66 -8.71
N CYS A 147 -11.25 5.09 -8.80
CA CYS A 147 -12.00 5.16 -10.04
C CYS A 147 -12.64 6.54 -10.23
N SER A 148 -13.01 6.82 -11.46
CA SER A 148 -13.72 8.03 -11.84
C SER A 148 -15.21 7.98 -11.50
N TYR A 149 -15.88 9.11 -11.63
CA TYR A 149 -17.34 9.15 -11.68
C TYR A 149 -17.94 8.24 -12.77
N GLY A 150 -17.33 8.17 -13.96
CA GLY A 150 -17.73 7.29 -15.07
C GLY A 150 -17.35 5.81 -14.89
N GLY A 151 -16.63 5.45 -13.82
CA GLY A 151 -16.15 4.09 -13.57
C GLY A 151 -14.85 3.71 -14.29
N GLU A 152 -14.16 4.67 -14.91
CA GLU A 152 -12.81 4.45 -15.44
C GLU A 152 -11.82 4.24 -14.29
N ALA A 153 -10.90 3.29 -14.47
CA ALA A 153 -9.82 3.07 -13.53
C ALA A 153 -8.80 4.23 -13.63
N LEU A 154 -8.48 4.82 -12.49
CA LEU A 154 -7.49 5.91 -12.38
C LEU A 154 -6.24 5.50 -11.62
N ASP A 155 -6.15 4.23 -11.29
CA ASP A 155 -5.08 3.62 -10.53
C ASP A 155 -4.43 2.47 -11.31
N LYS A 156 -3.33 1.97 -10.74
CA LYS A 156 -2.69 0.73 -11.19
C LYS A 156 -3.32 -0.52 -10.59
N LYS A 157 -4.01 -0.39 -9.45
CA LYS A 157 -4.56 -1.52 -8.69
C LYS A 157 -5.78 -2.14 -9.37
N THR A 158 -6.71 -1.34 -9.88
CA THR A 158 -7.90 -1.85 -10.57
C THR A 158 -7.55 -2.67 -11.83
N PRO A 159 -6.67 -2.20 -12.74
CA PRO A 159 -6.23 -3.01 -13.87
C PRO A 159 -5.53 -4.31 -13.46
N LEU A 160 -4.70 -4.27 -12.41
CA LEU A 160 -4.03 -5.46 -11.87
C LEU A 160 -5.03 -6.50 -11.36
N LEU A 161 -6.00 -6.09 -10.53
CA LEU A 161 -7.05 -6.98 -10.02
C LEU A 161 -7.91 -7.57 -11.14
N ARG A 162 -8.24 -6.78 -12.17
CA ARG A 162 -8.95 -7.26 -13.37
C ARG A 162 -8.13 -8.29 -14.15
N SER A 163 -6.82 -8.07 -14.29
CA SER A 163 -5.90 -9.01 -14.94
C SER A 163 -5.80 -10.33 -14.18
N MET A 164 -5.63 -10.28 -12.86
CA MET A 164 -5.62 -11.47 -11.99
C MET A 164 -6.92 -12.27 -12.11
N ASN A 165 -8.07 -11.59 -12.14
CA ASN A 165 -9.37 -12.24 -12.33
C ASN A 165 -9.52 -12.87 -13.72
N ALA A 166 -9.01 -12.23 -14.77
CA ALA A 166 -9.01 -12.79 -16.12
C ALA A 166 -8.16 -14.06 -16.18
N LEU A 167 -6.94 -14.04 -15.62
CA LEU A 167 -6.07 -15.20 -15.51
C LEU A 167 -6.73 -16.33 -14.73
N ASN A 168 -7.28 -16.05 -13.54
CA ASN A 168 -7.98 -17.03 -12.72
C ASN A 168 -9.07 -17.77 -13.51
N LYS A 169 -9.93 -17.05 -14.25
CA LYS A 169 -10.99 -17.66 -15.07
C LYS A 169 -10.43 -18.60 -16.15
N GLN A 170 -9.38 -18.17 -16.86
CA GLN A 170 -8.81 -18.98 -17.94
C GLN A 170 -8.05 -20.20 -17.41
N VAL A 171 -7.29 -20.06 -16.32
CA VAL A 171 -6.56 -21.18 -15.73
C VAL A 171 -7.53 -22.22 -15.18
N LEU A 172 -8.61 -21.80 -14.50
CA LEU A 172 -9.65 -22.73 -14.03
C LEU A 172 -10.30 -23.50 -15.17
N ARG A 173 -10.55 -22.88 -16.33
CA ARG A 173 -11.06 -23.57 -17.52
C ARG A 173 -10.13 -24.71 -17.93
N ILE A 174 -8.82 -24.47 -17.94
CA ILE A 174 -7.82 -25.46 -18.33
C ILE A 174 -7.66 -26.55 -17.27
N LEU A 175 -7.60 -26.21 -15.98
CA LEU A 175 -7.48 -27.18 -14.89
C LEU A 175 -8.62 -28.21 -14.86
N ARG A 176 -9.83 -27.79 -15.24
CA ARG A 176 -10.98 -28.68 -15.38
C ARG A 176 -10.78 -29.76 -16.45
N LEU A 177 -10.06 -29.46 -17.54
CA LEU A 177 -9.72 -30.45 -18.57
C LEU A 177 -8.78 -31.53 -18.06
N PHE A 178 -7.96 -31.20 -17.06
CA PHE A 178 -7.05 -32.14 -16.38
C PHE A 178 -7.69 -32.81 -15.16
N GLY A 179 -9.00 -32.63 -14.92
CA GLY A 179 -9.69 -33.22 -13.77
C GLY A 179 -9.24 -32.68 -12.42
N THR A 180 -8.58 -31.51 -12.37
CA THR A 180 -8.12 -30.91 -11.11
C THR A 180 -9.24 -30.07 -10.47
N PRO A 181 -9.74 -30.42 -9.26
CA PRO A 181 -10.81 -29.69 -8.59
C PRO A 181 -10.27 -28.42 -7.92
N ALA A 182 -10.04 -27.37 -8.70
CA ALA A 182 -9.65 -26.05 -8.21
C ALA A 182 -10.81 -25.05 -8.28
N ASN A 183 -10.96 -24.20 -7.26
CA ASN A 183 -11.99 -23.16 -7.19
C ASN A 183 -11.42 -21.75 -7.44
N ARG A 184 -10.13 -21.54 -7.19
CA ARG A 184 -9.43 -20.27 -7.36
C ARG A 184 -7.95 -20.55 -7.61
N VAL A 185 -7.34 -19.74 -8.46
CA VAL A 185 -5.91 -19.72 -8.75
C VAL A 185 -5.39 -18.34 -8.35
N ASN A 186 -4.33 -18.32 -7.55
CA ASN A 186 -3.66 -17.09 -7.12
C ASN A 186 -2.31 -16.97 -7.84
N THR A 187 -1.98 -15.76 -8.26
CA THR A 187 -0.68 -15.43 -8.83
C THR A 187 0.23 -14.92 -7.73
N THR A 188 1.46 -15.42 -7.67
CA THR A 188 2.52 -14.92 -6.78
C THR A 188 3.51 -14.09 -7.57
N VAL A 189 4.08 -13.06 -6.94
CA VAL A 189 5.13 -12.22 -7.51
C VAL A 189 6.24 -12.06 -6.46
N GLY A 190 7.48 -12.29 -6.86
CA GLY A 190 8.67 -12.03 -6.05
C GLY A 190 9.51 -10.94 -6.73
N PRO A 191 9.31 -9.66 -6.39
CA PRO A 191 10.06 -8.58 -7.00
C PRO A 191 11.48 -8.50 -6.41
N GLU A 192 12.46 -8.23 -7.25
CA GLU A 192 13.82 -7.86 -6.86
C GLU A 192 14.00 -6.36 -7.10
N GLN A 193 14.42 -5.62 -6.07
CA GLN A 193 14.50 -4.17 -6.11
C GLN A 193 15.95 -3.70 -6.00
N GLU A 194 16.46 -3.13 -7.10
CA GLU A 194 17.75 -2.47 -7.14
C GLU A 194 17.60 -0.96 -6.90
N TYR A 195 18.66 -0.35 -6.34
CA TYR A 195 18.72 1.09 -6.11
C TYR A 195 20.18 1.57 -5.98
N PHE A 196 20.38 2.88 -6.20
CA PHE A 196 21.65 3.55 -5.95
C PHE A 196 21.57 4.42 -4.70
N LEU A 197 22.67 4.51 -3.96
CA LEU A 197 22.82 5.43 -2.84
C LEU A 197 23.88 6.48 -3.17
N ILE A 198 23.52 7.75 -3.00
CA ILE A 198 24.41 8.89 -3.19
C ILE A 198 24.44 9.67 -1.87
N ASP A 199 25.63 10.09 -1.45
CA ASP A 199 25.74 10.97 -0.29
C ASP A 199 24.94 12.27 -0.52
N GLU A 200 24.12 12.63 0.45
CA GLU A 200 23.16 13.74 0.32
C GLU A 200 23.86 15.07 -0.05
N ALA A 201 25.03 15.34 0.51
CA ALA A 201 25.78 16.56 0.21
C ALA A 201 26.32 16.57 -1.23
N MET A 202 26.59 15.40 -1.81
CA MET A 202 26.96 15.28 -3.23
C MET A 202 25.73 15.36 -4.14
N TYR A 203 24.62 14.72 -3.75
CA TYR A 203 23.35 14.78 -4.48
C TYR A 203 22.87 16.23 -4.65
N LYS A 204 22.87 17.02 -3.56
CA LYS A 204 22.46 18.44 -3.58
C LYS A 204 23.34 19.33 -4.47
N LYS A 205 24.59 18.95 -4.73
CA LYS A 205 25.48 19.67 -5.65
C LYS A 205 25.17 19.41 -7.13
N ARG A 206 24.39 18.37 -7.43
CA ARG A 206 24.06 17.92 -8.79
C ARG A 206 22.60 18.21 -9.11
N LYS A 207 22.32 19.42 -9.61
CA LYS A 207 20.97 19.85 -10.00
C LYS A 207 20.30 18.90 -11.00
N ASP A 208 21.09 18.29 -11.87
CA ASP A 208 20.60 17.30 -12.83
C ASP A 208 20.05 16.04 -12.15
N LEU A 209 20.74 15.53 -11.12
CA LEU A 209 20.22 14.44 -10.28
C LEU A 209 18.96 14.86 -9.50
N VAL A 210 18.96 16.07 -8.95
CA VAL A 210 17.81 16.61 -8.19
C VAL A 210 16.55 16.72 -9.05
N TYR A 211 16.67 17.23 -10.27
CA TYR A 211 15.51 17.48 -11.13
C TYR A 211 15.11 16.29 -12.00
N THR A 212 16.05 15.41 -12.36
CA THR A 212 15.79 14.36 -13.36
C THR A 212 15.96 12.94 -12.83
N GLY A 213 16.43 12.76 -11.59
CA GLY A 213 16.71 11.45 -11.02
C GLY A 213 17.88 10.69 -11.66
N ARG A 214 18.59 11.31 -12.62
CA ARG A 214 19.75 10.74 -13.31
C ARG A 214 20.78 11.82 -13.63
N THR A 215 22.02 11.42 -13.89
CA THR A 215 23.04 12.36 -14.36
C THR A 215 22.80 12.69 -15.83
N LEU A 216 22.76 13.97 -16.20
CA LEU A 216 22.61 14.41 -17.60
C LEU A 216 23.95 14.53 -18.33
N PHE A 217 25.03 14.78 -17.59
CA PHE A 217 26.38 14.90 -18.12
C PHE A 217 27.40 14.44 -17.07
N GLY A 218 28.58 14.04 -17.53
CA GLY A 218 29.66 13.57 -16.66
C GLY A 218 30.56 12.60 -17.39
N ALA A 219 31.80 12.50 -16.94
CA ALA A 219 32.69 11.44 -17.40
C ALA A 219 32.10 10.07 -16.99
N LYS A 220 32.36 9.04 -17.82
CA LYS A 220 32.02 7.67 -17.46
C LYS A 220 32.70 7.31 -16.12
N PRO A 221 32.05 6.52 -15.26
CA PRO A 221 32.67 6.12 -14.02
C PRO A 221 33.94 5.32 -14.32
N PRO A 222 35.03 5.47 -13.53
CA PRO A 222 36.27 4.74 -13.74
C PRO A 222 36.08 3.22 -13.56
N LYS A 223 35.02 2.79 -12.87
CA LYS A 223 34.55 1.41 -12.80
C LYS A 223 33.09 1.36 -13.27
N GLY A 224 32.83 0.62 -14.34
CA GLY A 224 31.48 0.35 -14.82
C GLY A 224 30.77 -0.72 -14.00
N GLN A 225 29.47 -0.91 -14.26
CA GLN A 225 28.68 -2.00 -13.69
C GLN A 225 29.00 -3.37 -14.33
N GLU A 226 29.75 -3.37 -15.42
CA GLU A 226 30.17 -4.56 -16.19
C GLU A 226 31.29 -5.37 -15.51
N LEU A 227 32.01 -4.78 -14.55
CA LEU A 227 32.97 -5.51 -13.74
C LEU A 227 32.20 -6.26 -12.65
N GLU A 228 32.03 -7.57 -12.85
CA GLU A 228 31.48 -8.54 -11.89
C GLU A 228 32.14 -8.45 -10.49
N ASP A 229 33.30 -7.78 -10.39
CA ASP A 229 34.14 -7.54 -9.21
C ASP A 229 33.44 -6.90 -7.99
N HIS A 230 32.25 -6.32 -8.14
CA HIS A 230 31.52 -5.66 -7.05
C HIS A 230 30.23 -6.37 -6.62
N TYR A 231 29.80 -7.43 -7.32
CA TYR A 231 28.66 -8.24 -6.89
C TYR A 231 29.07 -9.05 -5.64
N PHE A 232 28.43 -8.77 -4.49
CA PHE A 232 28.84 -9.24 -3.15
C PHE A 232 30.17 -8.66 -2.60
N GLY A 233 30.59 -7.49 -3.08
CA GLY A 233 31.71 -6.76 -2.49
C GLY A 233 31.45 -6.31 -1.05
N VAL A 234 32.50 -5.86 -0.35
CA VAL A 234 32.36 -5.38 1.04
C VAL A 234 31.42 -4.17 1.10
N ILE A 235 30.31 -4.32 1.81
CA ILE A 235 29.33 -3.26 2.02
C ILE A 235 29.90 -2.24 3.01
N LYS A 236 29.95 -0.96 2.60
CA LYS A 236 30.42 0.13 3.48
C LYS A 236 29.57 0.19 4.76
N PRO A 237 30.15 0.44 5.94
CA PRO A 237 29.41 0.44 7.21
C PRO A 237 28.18 1.37 7.23
N ARG A 238 28.27 2.56 6.62
CA ARG A 238 27.13 3.49 6.47
C ARG A 238 25.98 2.89 5.66
N VAL A 239 26.30 2.16 4.57
CA VAL A 239 25.29 1.49 3.72
C VAL A 239 24.68 0.31 4.47
N SER A 240 25.49 -0.46 5.18
CA SER A 240 25.00 -1.58 6.00
C SER A 240 24.04 -1.11 7.10
N ALA A 241 24.35 0.01 7.77
CA ALA A 241 23.47 0.63 8.75
C ALA A 241 22.13 1.08 8.14
N TYR A 242 22.16 1.75 6.98
CA TYR A 242 20.95 2.11 6.23
C TYR A 242 20.11 0.87 5.87
N MET A 243 20.74 -0.16 5.30
CA MET A 243 20.05 -1.39 4.92
C MET A 243 19.44 -2.11 6.12
N LYS A 244 20.06 -2.00 7.30
CA LYS A 244 19.51 -2.57 8.54
C LYS A 244 18.25 -1.82 8.98
N ASP A 245 18.28 -0.49 8.95
CA ASP A 245 17.12 0.35 9.27
C ASP A 245 15.97 0.10 8.28
N LEU A 246 16.29 -0.01 6.99
CA LEU A 246 15.34 -0.37 5.94
C LEU A 246 14.68 -1.73 6.20
N ASP A 247 15.45 -2.77 6.54
CA ASP A 247 14.90 -4.09 6.86
C ASP A 247 13.91 -4.01 8.03
N GLU A 248 14.25 -3.26 9.07
CA GLU A 248 13.41 -3.13 10.27
C GLU A 248 12.10 -2.42 9.97
N GLU A 249 12.12 -1.34 9.18
CA GLU A 249 10.89 -0.67 8.71
C GLU A 249 10.04 -1.55 7.80
N LEU A 250 10.66 -2.29 6.86
CA LEU A 250 9.96 -3.24 6.00
C LEU A 250 9.31 -4.36 6.82
N TRP A 251 10.03 -4.92 7.80
CA TRP A 251 9.48 -5.96 8.66
C TRP A 251 8.32 -5.44 9.51
N LYS A 252 8.38 -4.22 10.07
CA LYS A 252 7.23 -3.62 10.78
C LYS A 252 5.98 -3.56 9.91
N LEU A 253 6.15 -3.28 8.61
CA LEU A 253 5.08 -3.26 7.60
C LEU A 253 4.73 -4.66 7.04
N GLY A 254 5.28 -5.73 7.60
CA GLY A 254 5.01 -7.12 7.16
C GLY A 254 5.62 -7.48 5.81
N ILE A 255 6.54 -6.67 5.29
CA ILE A 255 7.24 -6.93 4.03
C ILE A 255 8.44 -7.82 4.31
N LEU A 256 8.50 -8.98 3.64
CA LEU A 256 9.55 -9.97 3.83
C LEU A 256 10.83 -9.58 3.04
N ALA A 257 11.61 -8.65 3.57
CA ALA A 257 12.97 -8.41 3.11
C ALA A 257 13.88 -9.58 3.53
N LYS A 258 14.28 -10.41 2.57
CA LYS A 258 15.01 -11.67 2.82
C LYS A 258 16.49 -11.60 2.47
N THR A 259 16.83 -10.97 1.35
CA THR A 259 18.18 -10.97 0.77
C THR A 259 18.58 -9.55 0.42
N LYS A 260 19.85 -9.23 0.66
CA LYS A 260 20.49 -7.97 0.29
C LYS A 260 21.98 -8.21 0.03
N HIS A 261 22.55 -7.45 -0.88
CA HIS A 261 23.97 -7.50 -1.24
C HIS A 261 24.45 -6.13 -1.71
#